data_AF-A0A978SEA3-F1
#
_entry.id   AF-A0A978SEA3-F1
#
_cell.length_a   1.000
_cell.length_b   1.000
_cell.length_c   1.000
_cell.angle_alpha   90.00
_cell.angle_beta   90.00
_cell.angle_gamma   90.00
#
_symmetry.space_group_name_H-M   'P 1'
#
loop_
_entity.id
_entity.type
_entity.pdbx_description
1 polymer ?
#
loop_
_entity_poly.entity_id
_entity_poly.type
_entity_poly.pdbx_seq_one_letter_code
_entity_poly.pdbx_strand_id
1 'polypeptide(L)'
;MDADDAKSYGNLSYMRESKTIRRTFPKTAGNPEEKEYIVRVSSMGFEKADKLNALPTPSTNGLGPTPAQQPLKPQVDEVAERRKTDTSMDMFRNMARDIRKK
;
A
#
# COMPACT_ATOMS: atom_id res chain seq x y z
N MET A 1 22.56 31.26 10.66
CA MET A 1 22.15 30.21 11.60
C MET A 1 21.87 28.98 10.77
N ASP A 2 22.61 27.90 11.03
CA ASP A 2 22.47 26.67 10.26
C ASP A 2 21.25 25.89 10.74
N ALA A 3 20.46 25.38 9.79
CA ALA A 3 19.23 24.64 10.08
C ALA A 3 19.47 23.35 10.88
N ASP A 4 20.72 22.89 10.91
CA ASP A 4 21.16 21.64 11.54
C ASP A 4 21.63 21.82 13.00
N ASP A 5 21.72 23.06 13.49
CA ASP A 5 22.27 23.40 14.81
C ASP A 5 21.23 23.32 15.96
N ALA A 6 20.00 22.89 15.64
CA ALA A 6 18.91 22.77 16.62
C ALA A 6 19.04 21.46 17.43
N LYS A 7 19.34 21.60 18.73
CA LYS A 7 19.63 20.52 19.69
C LYS A 7 18.48 19.53 19.99
N SER A 8 17.33 19.63 19.32
CA SER A 8 16.09 18.92 19.66
C SER A 8 15.61 17.86 18.66
N TYR A 9 16.28 17.67 17.51
CA TYR A 9 15.77 16.79 16.43
C TYR A 9 16.28 15.34 16.46
N GLY A 10 17.07 14.94 17.46
CA GLY A 10 17.68 13.60 17.48
C GLY A 10 18.79 13.45 16.44
N ASN A 11 19.07 12.22 15.98
CA ASN A 11 20.13 11.97 15.00
C ASN A 11 19.69 12.33 13.57
N LEU A 12 19.99 13.56 13.15
CA LEU A 12 19.66 14.08 11.80
C LEU A 12 20.28 13.26 10.67
N SER A 13 21.50 12.77 10.85
CA SER A 13 22.17 11.93 9.86
C SER A 13 21.37 10.67 9.60
N TYR A 14 20.88 10.02 10.66
CA TYR A 14 20.00 8.85 10.55
C TYR A 14 18.65 9.18 9.89
N MET A 15 18.05 10.32 10.21
CA MET A 15 16.77 10.74 9.61
C MET A 15 16.88 10.98 8.10
N ARG A 16 18.03 11.51 7.65
CA ARG A 16 18.30 11.80 6.23
C ARG A 16 18.83 10.61 5.45
N GLU A 17 19.40 9.62 6.14
CA GLU A 17 19.99 8.45 5.48
C GLU A 17 18.91 7.58 4.82
N SER A 18 19.19 7.13 3.59
CA SER A 18 18.42 6.10 2.91
C SER A 18 19.19 4.78 2.90
N LYS A 19 18.53 3.68 3.25
CA LYS A 19 19.09 2.33 3.26
C LYS A 19 18.47 1.49 2.16
N THR A 20 19.29 0.68 1.49
CA THR A 20 18.83 -0.24 0.45
C THR A 20 18.62 -1.63 1.05
N ILE A 21 17.42 -2.18 0.89
CA ILE A 21 17.05 -3.53 1.31
C ILE A 21 16.92 -4.39 0.05
N ARG A 22 17.62 -5.52 0.05
CA ARG A 22 17.62 -6.50 -1.05
C ARG A 22 17.00 -7.81 -0.56
N ARG A 23 15.96 -8.28 -1.25
CA ARG A 23 15.32 -9.57 -1.00
C ARG A 23 15.38 -10.43 -2.24
N THR A 24 15.94 -11.62 -2.13
CA THR A 24 15.98 -12.61 -3.19
C THR A 24 15.00 -13.73 -2.86
N PHE A 25 14.31 -14.23 -3.89
CA PHE A 25 13.37 -15.34 -3.76
C PHE A 25 13.89 -16.53 -4.57
N PRO A 26 13.85 -17.75 -4.01
CA PRO A 26 14.25 -18.95 -4.72
C PRO A 26 13.27 -19.26 -5.87
N LYS A 27 13.75 -20.02 -6.86
CA LYS A 27 12.93 -20.52 -7.96
C LYS A 27 11.84 -21.43 -7.42
N THR A 28 10.64 -21.34 -7.99
CA THR A 28 9.50 -22.20 -7.65
C THR A 28 8.88 -22.77 -8.93
N ALA A 29 8.10 -23.85 -8.83
CA ALA A 29 7.45 -24.44 -10.01
C ALA A 29 6.55 -23.44 -10.79
N GLY A 30 5.97 -22.46 -10.10
CA GLY A 30 5.17 -21.39 -10.71
C GLY A 30 5.95 -20.13 -11.12
N ASN A 31 7.23 -20.03 -10.74
CA ASN A 31 8.13 -18.97 -11.17
C ASN A 31 9.56 -19.52 -11.34
N PRO A 32 9.92 -19.93 -12.57
CA PRO A 32 11.21 -20.54 -12.85
C PRO A 32 12.38 -19.54 -12.80
N GLU A 33 12.10 -18.23 -12.80
CA GLU A 33 13.13 -17.20 -12.70
C GLU A 33 13.42 -16.80 -11.25
N GLU A 34 14.68 -16.46 -10.98
CA GLU A 34 15.07 -15.85 -9.71
C GLU A 34 14.49 -14.45 -9.62
N LYS A 35 13.58 -14.26 -8.66
CA LYS A 35 12.98 -12.95 -8.41
C LYS A 35 13.79 -12.21 -7.36
N GLU A 36 14.16 -10.97 -7.70
CA GLU A 36 14.81 -10.05 -6.78
C GLU A 36 13.92 -8.82 -6.56
N TYR A 37 13.89 -8.34 -5.32
CA TYR A 37 13.18 -7.15 -4.91
C TYR A 37 14.12 -6.21 -4.15
N ILE A 38 14.37 -5.04 -4.73
CA ILE A 38 15.23 -3.99 -4.15
C ILE A 38 14.34 -2.81 -3.75
N VAL A 39 14.48 -2.36 -2.51
CA VAL A 39 13.76 -1.18 -1.99
C VAL A 39 14.74 -0.24 -1.32
N ARG A 40 14.64 1.05 -1.61
CA ARG A 40 15.30 2.10 -0.83
C ARG A 40 14.31 2.60 0.22
N VAL A 41 14.72 2.62 1.48
CA VAL A 41 13.91 3.03 2.62
C VAL A 41 14.63 4.15 3.35
N SER A 42 13.93 5.25 3.61
CA SER A 42 14.39 6.37 4.44
C SER A 42 13.35 6.66 5.52
N SER A 43 13.67 7.57 6.43
CA SER A 43 12.71 8.01 7.46
C SER A 43 11.52 8.78 6.87
N MET A 44 11.65 9.30 5.65
CA MET A 44 10.60 10.08 4.96
C MET A 44 9.74 9.23 4.02
N GLY A 45 10.16 8.00 3.68
CA GLY A 45 9.40 7.16 2.75
C GLY A 45 10.18 5.96 2.24
N PHE A 46 9.61 5.26 1.27
CA PHE A 46 10.27 4.14 0.59
C PHE A 46 10.02 4.18 -0.91
N GLU A 47 10.99 3.73 -1.68
CA GLU A 47 10.96 3.68 -3.15
C GLU A 47 11.32 2.27 -3.61
N LYS A 48 10.47 1.67 -4.45
CA LYS A 48 10.78 0.38 -5.09
C LYS A 48 11.74 0.62 -6.24
N ALA A 49 12.91 0.00 -6.16
CA ALA A 49 13.89 0.02 -7.24
C ALA A 49 13.64 -1.20 -8.15
N ASP A 50 12.48 -1.24 -8.80
CA ASP A 50 12.23 -2.21 -9.87
C ASP A 50 12.99 -1.73 -11.12
N LYS A 51 14.19 -2.30 -11.30
CA LYS A 51 15.07 -2.30 -12.49
C LYS A 51 14.91 -1.12 -13.48
N LEU A 52 15.93 -0.23 -13.46
CA LEU A 52 16.48 0.59 -14.56
C LEU A 52 15.47 1.25 -15.53
N ASN A 53 15.37 2.59 -15.45
CA ASN A 53 14.67 3.50 -16.37
C ASN A 53 13.13 3.57 -16.31
N ALA A 54 12.58 3.78 -15.12
CA ALA A 54 11.35 4.57 -15.01
C ALA A 54 11.67 5.85 -14.24
N LEU A 55 11.51 6.99 -14.92
CA LEU A 55 11.49 8.33 -14.36
C LEU A 55 10.72 8.33 -13.02
N PRO A 56 11.22 8.99 -11.95
CA PRO A 56 10.47 9.09 -10.71
C PRO A 56 9.14 9.79 -11.02
N THR A 57 8.04 9.04 -10.97
CA THR A 57 6.72 9.64 -10.85
C THR A 57 6.54 9.94 -9.36
N PRO A 58 6.52 11.21 -8.94
CA PRO A 58 6.12 11.54 -7.59
C PRO A 58 4.65 11.14 -7.46
N SER A 59 4.39 10.00 -6.80
CA SER A 59 3.06 9.71 -6.26
C SER A 59 2.83 10.71 -5.12
N THR A 60 2.30 11.87 -5.49
CA THR A 60 1.69 12.83 -4.59
C THR A 60 0.40 12.20 -4.07
N ASN A 61 0.54 11.31 -3.07
CA ASN A 61 -0.60 10.96 -2.23
C ASN A 61 -0.95 12.21 -1.42
N GLY A 62 -1.88 12.99 -1.96
CA GLY A 62 -2.50 14.12 -1.32
C GLY A 62 -3.11 13.70 0.01
N LEU A 63 -2.50 14.19 1.09
CA LEU A 63 -3.14 14.32 2.38
C LEU A 63 -4.23 15.39 2.25
N GLY A 64 -5.43 14.96 1.89
CA GLY A 64 -6.63 15.77 2.09
C GLY A 64 -6.84 16.00 3.59
N PRO A 65 -7.31 17.18 4.01
CA PRO A 65 -7.55 17.46 5.43
C PRO A 65 -8.69 16.57 5.93
N THR A 66 -8.42 15.85 7.02
CA THR A 66 -9.40 15.09 7.80
C THR A 66 -10.52 16.04 8.25
N PRO A 67 -11.80 15.84 7.87
CA PRO A 67 -12.89 16.53 8.55
C PRO A 67 -13.04 15.96 9.96
N ALA A 68 -13.18 16.87 10.91
CA ALA A 68 -13.29 16.61 12.34
C ALA A 68 -14.33 15.53 12.69
N GLN A 69 -13.95 14.58 13.55
CA GLN A 69 -14.83 13.56 14.11
C GLN A 69 -15.89 14.23 15.00
N GLN A 70 -17.16 14.12 14.62
CA GLN A 70 -18.30 14.25 15.53
C GLN A 70 -18.52 12.93 16.28
N PRO A 71 -19.00 12.95 17.54
CA PRO A 71 -19.24 11.73 18.33
C PRO A 71 -20.39 10.89 17.76
N LEU A 72 -20.15 9.58 17.57
CA LEU A 72 -21.09 8.62 17.01
C LEU A 72 -22.28 8.35 17.94
N LYS A 73 -23.50 8.43 17.40
CA LYS A 73 -24.70 7.79 17.94
C LYS A 73 -24.92 6.45 17.21
N PRO A 74 -25.43 5.38 17.85
CA PRO A 74 -25.64 4.10 17.18
C PRO A 74 -26.77 4.19 16.15
N GLN A 75 -26.45 4.00 14.86
CA GLN A 75 -27.37 4.08 13.73
C GLN A 75 -27.75 2.65 13.29
N VAL A 76 -28.95 2.20 13.65
CA VAL A 76 -29.42 0.81 13.46
C VAL A 76 -29.92 0.56 12.03
N ASP A 77 -30.22 1.62 11.28
CA ASP A 77 -30.81 1.53 9.93
C ASP A 77 -29.82 1.17 8.82
N GLU A 78 -28.51 1.38 9.04
CA GLU A 78 -27.47 1.16 8.02
C GLU A 78 -27.20 -0.33 7.73
N VAL A 79 -27.53 -1.22 8.65
CA VAL A 79 -27.30 -2.67 8.51
C VAL A 79 -28.20 -3.29 7.44
N ALA A 80 -29.39 -2.74 7.23
CA ALA A 80 -30.33 -3.23 6.21
C ALA A 80 -29.87 -2.86 4.79
N GLU A 81 -29.27 -1.67 4.60
CA GLU A 81 -28.74 -1.27 3.30
C GLU A 81 -27.52 -2.07 2.86
N ARG A 82 -26.66 -2.48 3.82
CA ARG A 82 -25.50 -3.35 3.56
C ARG A 82 -25.87 -4.76 3.11
N ARG A 83 -27.12 -5.20 3.30
CA ARG A 83 -27.61 -6.53 2.90
C ARG A 83 -28.35 -6.54 1.56
N LYS A 84 -28.45 -5.40 0.86
CA LYS A 84 -29.04 -5.36 -0.49
C LYS A 84 -28.21 -6.28 -1.39
N THR A 85 -28.85 -7.31 -1.93
CA THR A 85 -28.21 -8.25 -2.86
C THR A 85 -27.95 -7.53 -4.18
N ASP A 86 -26.71 -7.08 -4.37
CA ASP A 86 -26.27 -6.52 -5.63
C ASP A 86 -26.27 -7.59 -6.73
N THR A 87 -26.87 -7.26 -7.87
CA THR A 87 -26.97 -8.10 -9.07
C THR A 87 -25.66 -8.20 -9.84
N SER A 88 -24.67 -7.35 -9.54
CA SER A 88 -23.35 -7.36 -10.21
C SER A 88 -22.60 -8.69 -10.04
N MET A 89 -22.82 -9.41 -8.94
CA MET A 89 -22.15 -10.68 -8.64
C MET A 89 -22.84 -11.91 -9.23
N ASP A 90 -24.03 -11.77 -9.81
CA ASP A 90 -24.85 -12.93 -10.19
C ASP A 90 -24.32 -13.63 -11.44
N MET A 91 -23.67 -12.90 -12.36
CA MET A 91 -22.97 -13.51 -13.50
C MET A 91 -21.84 -14.45 -13.05
N PHE A 92 -21.05 -14.03 -12.05
CA PHE A 92 -19.95 -14.83 -11.51
C PHE A 92 -20.45 -16.02 -10.68
N ARG A 93 -21.50 -15.83 -9.88
CA ARG A 93 -22.11 -16.89 -9.08
C ARG A 93 -22.71 -18.00 -9.94
N ASN A 94 -23.31 -17.65 -11.07
CA ASN A 94 -23.87 -18.62 -12.01
C ASN A 94 -22.76 -19.43 -12.69
N MET A 95 -21.72 -18.77 -13.20
CA MET A 95 -20.56 -19.44 -13.78
C MET A 95 -19.87 -20.40 -12.79
N ALA A 96 -19.72 -19.99 -11.53
CA ALA A 96 -19.15 -20.86 -10.49
C ALA A 96 -20.00 -22.11 -10.20
N ARG A 97 -21.33 -22.00 -10.28
CA ARG A 97 -22.24 -23.15 -10.09
C ARG A 97 -22.16 -24.14 -11.24
N ASP A 98 -22.00 -23.66 -12.47
CA ASP A 98 -21.92 -24.51 -13.65
C ASP A 98 -20.60 -25.29 -13.71
N ILE A 99 -19.49 -24.68 -13.26
CA ILE A 99 -18.21 -25.38 -13.14
C ILE A 99 -18.29 -26.52 -12.11
N ARG A 100 -19.02 -26.34 -11.00
CA ARG A 100 -19.16 -27.38 -9.95
C ARG A 100 -20.05 -28.56 -10.37
N LYS A 101 -20.89 -28.39 -11.39
CA LYS A 101 -21.81 -29.43 -11.88
C LYS A 101 -21.20 -30.31 -12.99
N LYS A 102 -19.98 -30.02 -13.41
CA LYS A 102 -19.23 -30.79 -14.39
C LYS A 102 -18.18 -31.65 -13.71
#